data_AF-A0A7C1SAV3-F1
#
_entry.id   AF-A0A7C1SAV3-F1
#
_cell.length_a   1.000
_cell.length_b   1.000
_cell.length_c   1.000
_cell.angle_alpha   90.00
_cell.angle_beta   90.00
_cell.angle_gamma   90.00
#
_symmetry.space_group_name_H-M   'P 1'
#
loop_
_entity.id
_entity.type
_entity.pdbx_description
1 polymer ?
#
loop_
_entity_poly.entity_id
_entity_poly.type
_entity_poly.pdbx_seq_one_letter_code
_entity_poly.pdbx_strand_id
1 'polypeptide(L)' 'MKKKVLIVGNDLELISLSEKRFKLWGYETITCFGEQEALKLQRSEGETIGSVFYPTRSKLPLN' A
#
# COMPACT_ATOMS: atom_id res chain seq x y z
N MET A 1 9.32 -7.23 -16.91
CA MET A 1 8.54 -7.34 -15.66
C MET A 1 7.79 -6.04 -15.41
N LYS A 2 6.50 -6.10 -15.06
CA LYS A 2 5.76 -4.91 -14.61
C LYS A 2 6.16 -4.61 -13.16
N LYS A 3 6.30 -3.33 -12.83
CA LYS A 3 6.64 -2.90 -11.46
C LYS A 3 5.37 -2.96 -10.59
N LYS A 4 5.46 -3.53 -9.39
CA LYS A 4 4.35 -3.62 -8.43
C LYS A 4 4.57 -2.66 -7.26
N VAL A 5 3.48 -2.13 -6.71
CA VAL A 5 3.47 -1.38 -5.46
C VAL A 5 2.43 -1.96 -4.50
N LEU A 6 2.84 -2.18 -3.27
CA LEU A 6 2.00 -2.57 -2.16
C LEU A 6 1.54 -1.34 -1.37
N ILE A 7 0.24 -1.12 -1.29
CA ILE A 7 -0.38 -0.04 -0.53
C ILE A 7 -0.92 -0.64 0.77
N VAL A 8 -0.39 -0.18 1.91
CA VAL A 8 -0.72 -0.70 3.24
C VAL A 8 -1.50 0.35 4.01
N GLY A 9 -2.70 0.02 4.46
CA GLY A 9 -3.51 0.91 5.28
C GLY A 9 -5.01 0.68 5.08
N ASN A 10 -5.84 1.49 5.75
CA ASN A 10 -7.29 1.35 5.70
C ASN A 10 -8.03 2.65 5.30
N ASP A 11 -7.30 3.72 4.97
CA ASP A 11 -7.87 4.97 4.48
C ASP A 11 -8.22 4.82 2.99
N LEU A 12 -9.49 4.53 2.70
CA LEU A 12 -9.98 4.27 1.35
C LEU A 12 -9.74 5.45 0.37
N GLU A 13 -9.76 6.68 0.88
CA GLU A 13 -9.55 7.87 0.05
C GLU A 13 -8.08 7.94 -0.40
N LEU A 14 -7.15 7.78 0.54
CA LEU A 14 -5.71 7.76 0.25
C LEU A 14 -5.31 6.55 -0.61
N ILE A 15 -5.92 5.38 -0.37
CA ILE A 15 -5.75 4.19 -1.21
C ILE A 15 -6.17 4.50 -2.64
N SER A 16 -7.38 5.03 -2.85
CA SER A 16 -7.90 5.33 -4.20
C SER A 16 -7.03 6.35 -4.94
N LEU A 17 -6.57 7.41 -4.26
CA LEU A 17 -5.65 8.40 -4.82
C LEU A 17 -4.33 7.77 -5.25
N SER A 18 -3.78 6.88 -4.42
CA SER A 18 -2.53 6.17 -4.69
C SER A 18 -2.65 5.24 -5.87
N GLU A 19 -3.72 4.44 -5.91
CA GLU A 19 -3.98 3.50 -7.00
C GLU A 19 -4.04 4.21 -8.34
N LYS A 20 -4.77 5.35 -8.41
CA LYS A 20 -4.83 6.16 -9.63
C LYS A 20 -3.45 6.63 -10.07
N ARG A 21 -2.65 7.15 -9.14
CA ARG A 21 -1.30 7.67 -9.43
C ARG A 21 -0.34 6.58 -9.89
N PHE A 22 -0.33 5.42 -9.22
CA PHE A 22 0.54 4.30 -9.60
C PHE A 22 0.15 3.67 -10.93
N LYS A 23 -1.15 3.52 -11.20
CA LYS A 23 -1.64 3.05 -12.51
C LYS A 23 -1.22 4.00 -13.64
N LEU A 24 -1.30 5.32 -13.42
CA LEU A 24 -0.81 6.33 -14.38
C LEU A 24 0.69 6.18 -14.68
N TRP A 25 1.48 5.74 -13.71
CA TRP A 25 2.92 5.47 -13.87
C TRP A 25 3.23 4.04 -14.36
N GLY A 26 2.22 3.25 -14.73
CA GLY A 26 2.40 1.90 -15.26
C GLY A 26 2.70 0.84 -14.20
N TYR A 27 2.42 1.12 -12.92
CA TYR A 27 2.56 0.16 -11.83
C TYR A 27 1.27 -0.64 -11.64
N GLU A 28 1.43 -1.90 -11.24
CA GLU A 28 0.35 -2.69 -10.66
C GLU A 28 0.28 -2.44 -9.16
N THR A 29 -0.93 -2.39 -8.60
CA THR A 29 -1.17 -2.05 -7.20
C THR A 29 -1.79 -3.22 -6.47
N ILE A 30 -1.26 -3.55 -5.30
CA ILE A 30 -1.81 -4.51 -4.35
C ILE A 30 -2.13 -3.74 -3.08
N THR A 31 -3.32 -3.93 -2.53
CA THR A 31 -3.77 -3.19 -1.32
C THR A 31 -4.00 -4.18 -0.19
N CYS A 32 -3.49 -3.89 1.00
CA CYS A 32 -3.71 -4.71 2.19
C CYS A 32 -3.93 -3.85 3.44
N PHE A 33 -4.63 -4.38 4.42
CA PHE A 33 -5.14 -3.59 5.56
C PHE A 33 -4.19 -3.53 6.75
N GLY A 34 -3.10 -4.31 6.76
CA GLY A 34 -2.19 -4.36 7.90
C GLY A 34 -0.77 -4.80 7.55
N GLU A 35 0.17 -4.40 8.41
CA GLU A 35 1.61 -4.64 8.23
C GLU A 35 1.97 -6.13 8.15
N GLN A 36 1.27 -7.00 8.88
CA GLN A 36 1.56 -8.44 8.83
C GLN A 36 1.21 -9.07 7.48
N GLU A 37 0.09 -8.67 6.88
CA GLU A 37 -0.29 -9.12 5.54
C GLU A 37 0.68 -8.55 4.51
N ALA A 38 1.06 -7.28 4.68
CA ALA A 38 2.03 -6.62 3.83
C ALA A 38 3.39 -7.34 3.83
N LEU A 39 3.87 -7.74 5.01
CA LEU A 39 5.14 -8.45 5.17
C LEU A 39 5.12 -9.82 4.47
N LYS A 40 3.99 -10.54 4.53
CA LYS A 40 3.83 -11.83 3.84
C LYS A 40 3.88 -11.63 2.31
N LEU A 41 3.18 -10.63 1.80
CA LEU A 41 3.15 -10.30 0.38
C LEU A 41 4.52 -9.85 -0.14
N GLN A 42 5.22 -8.99 0.61
CA GLN A 42 6.56 -8.53 0.27
C GLN A 42 7.56 -9.70 0.17
N ARG A 43 7.49 -10.66 1.11
CA ARG A 43 8.32 -11.88 1.05
C ARG A 43 8.00 -12.77 -0.14
N SER A 44 6.73 -12.85 -0.54
CA SER A 44 6.30 -13.67 -1.68
C SER A 44 6.69 -13.05 -3.03
N GLU A 45 6.72 -11.73 -3.14
CA GLU A 45 7.03 -10.99 -4.37
C GLU A 45 8.52 -10.62 -4.49
N GLY A 46 9.29 -10.77 -3.41
CA GLY A 46 10.73 -10.50 -3.35
C GLY A 46 11.08 -9.01 -3.38
N GLU A 47 12.34 -8.67 -3.67
CA GLU A 47 12.86 -7.29 -3.68
C GLU A 47 12.22 -6.37 -4.74
N THR A 48 11.34 -6.89 -5.59
CA THR A 48 10.79 -6.15 -6.74
C THR A 48 9.54 -5.33 -6.44
N ILE A 49 8.97 -5.44 -5.24
CA ILE A 49 7.77 -4.71 -4.83
C ILE A 49 8.10 -3.51 -3.94
N GLY A 50 7.75 -2.30 -4.38
CA GLY A 50 7.79 -1.10 -3.54
C GLY A 50 6.60 -1.06 -2.58
N SER A 51 6.70 -0.34 -1.47
CA SER A 51 5.61 -0.24 -0.48
C SER A 51 5.32 1.19 -0.05
N VAL A 52 4.03 1.49 0.18
CA VAL A 52 3.53 2.76 0.71
C VAL A 52 2.64 2.47 1.90
N PHE A 53 2.87 3.17 3.01
CA PHE A 53 2.13 2.98 4.26
C PHE A 53 1.30 4.22 4.58
N TYR A 54 0.00 4.01 4.78
CA TYR A 54 -0.93 4.99 5.28
C TYR A 54 -1.28 4.67 6.73
N PRO A 55 -1.01 5.59 7.67
CA PRO A 55 -1.36 5.37 9.05
C PRO A 55 -2.87 5.21 9.18
N THR A 56 -3.28 4.20 9.92
CA THR A 56 -4.65 4.01 10.36
C THR A 56 -5.10 5.26 11.10
N ARG A 57 -6.26 5.86 10.76
CA ARG A 57 -6.80 7.02 11.51
C ARG A 57 -7.12 6.73 12.98
N SER A 58 -6.83 5.53 13.48
CA SER A 58 -7.03 5.12 14.86
C SER A 58 -5.86 5.59 15.73
N LYS A 59 -6.11 6.69 16.46
CA LYS A 59 -5.33 7.31 17.55
C LYS A 59 -4.32 8.39 17.13
N LEU A 60 -4.84 9.55 16.73
CA LEU A 60 -4.37 10.77 17.39
C LEU A 60 -5.15 10.89 18.71
N PRO A 61 -4.51 10.95 19.89
CA PRO A 61 -5.21 11.47 21.05
C PRO A 61 -5.63 12.90 20.70
N LEU A 62 -6.94 13.15 20.71
CA LEU A 62 -7.46 14.52 20.73
C LEU A 62 -6.98 15.12 22.05
N ASN A 63 -5.99 16.01 21.97
CA ASN A 63 -5.67 16.92 23.06
C ASN A 63 -6.83 17.90 23.28
#